data_AF-A0A2M8GZP3-F1
#
_entry.id   AF-A0A2M8GZP3-F1
#
_cell.length_a   1.000
_cell.length_b   1.000
_cell.length_c   1.000
_cell.angle_alpha   90.00
_cell.angle_beta   90.00
_cell.angle_gamma   90.00
#
_symmetry.space_group_name_H-M   'P 1'
#
loop_
_entity.id
_entity.type
_entity.pdbx_description
1 polymer ?
#
loop_
_entity_poly.entity_id
_entity_poly.type
_entity_poly.pdbx_seq_one_letter_code
_entity_poly.pdbx_strand_id
1 'polypeptide(L)'
;MNNVQKSNDLLQLFNELKQIMIKENENNWVRGVNLIIEALTPPDYGGKGSADEAVRYVETTYRNMVSGNGSFSDFFIWRDDFDEREKANKKLDSVRTDIWNLIDN
;
A
#
# COMPACT_ATOMS: atom_id res chain seq x y z
N MET A 1 -3.18 -16.72 -9.28
CA MET A 1 -4.41 -15.92 -9.06
C MET A 1 -4.67 -15.07 -10.30
N ASN A 2 -5.92 -14.79 -10.68
CA ASN A 2 -6.17 -13.87 -11.82
C ASN A 2 -6.01 -12.40 -11.36
N ASN A 3 -5.83 -11.47 -12.31
CA ASN A 3 -5.56 -10.08 -11.96
C ASN A 3 -6.76 -9.33 -11.38
N VAL A 4 -8.00 -9.78 -11.64
CA VAL A 4 -9.18 -9.20 -10.97
C VAL A 4 -9.14 -9.49 -9.48
N GLN A 5 -8.88 -10.74 -9.10
CA GLN A 5 -8.73 -11.13 -7.70
C GLN A 5 -7.49 -10.45 -7.07
N LYS A 6 -6.35 -10.44 -7.77
CA LYS A 6 -5.13 -9.75 -7.31
C LYS A 6 -5.39 -8.26 -7.08
N SER A 7 -6.12 -7.60 -7.98
CA SER A 7 -6.52 -6.19 -7.85
C SER A 7 -7.39 -5.96 -6.62
N ASN A 8 -8.36 -6.83 -6.35
CA ASN A 8 -9.23 -6.71 -5.18
C ASN A 8 -8.47 -6.92 -3.86
N ASP A 9 -7.58 -7.91 -3.81
CA ASP A 9 -6.78 -8.20 -2.62
C ASP A 9 -5.80 -7.05 -2.33
N LEU A 10 -5.13 -6.53 -3.36
CA LEU A 10 -4.29 -5.33 -3.25
C LEU A 10 -5.11 -4.12 -2.80
N LEU A 11 -6.30 -3.91 -3.36
CA LEU A 11 -7.19 -2.80 -2.98
C LEU A 11 -7.53 -2.86 -1.48
N GLN A 12 -7.83 -4.04 -0.95
CA GLN A 12 -8.11 -4.24 0.47
C GLN A 12 -6.88 -3.87 1.33
N LEU A 13 -5.70 -4.38 0.98
CA LEU A 13 -4.47 -4.12 1.72
C LEU A 13 -4.05 -2.64 1.69
N PHE A 14 -4.15 -1.98 0.53
CA PHE A 14 -3.84 -0.55 0.43
C PHE A 14 -4.85 0.32 1.18
N ASN A 15 -6.12 -0.09 1.26
CA ASN A 15 -7.09 0.58 2.13
C ASN A 15 -6.73 0.40 3.61
N GLU A 16 -6.31 -0.79 4.04
CA GLU A 16 -5.84 -0.99 5.42
C GLU A 16 -4.60 -0.14 5.73
N LEU A 17 -3.62 -0.13 4.82
CA LEU A 17 -2.42 0.70 4.93
C LEU A 17 -2.77 2.18 5.08
N LYS A 18 -3.69 2.69 4.24
CA LYS A 18 -4.20 4.06 4.36
C LYS A 18 -4.81 4.34 5.73
N GLN A 19 -5.62 3.43 6.27
CA GLN A 19 -6.22 3.60 7.59
C GLN A 19 -5.19 3.65 8.70
N ILE A 20 -4.11 2.87 8.60
CA ILE A 20 -2.98 2.95 9.53
C ILE A 20 -2.33 4.34 9.44
N MET A 21 -1.99 4.80 8.24
CA MET A 21 -1.32 6.08 8.03
C MET A 21 -2.14 7.28 8.51
N ILE A 22 -3.45 7.30 8.24
CA ILE A 22 -4.34 8.36 8.70
C ILE A 22 -4.39 8.43 10.24
N LYS A 23 -4.42 7.28 10.93
CA LYS A 23 -4.42 7.25 12.40
C LYS A 23 -3.15 7.83 13.01
N GLU A 24 -2.05 7.76 12.29
CA GLU A 24 -0.73 8.25 12.72
C GLU A 24 -0.44 9.67 12.17
N ASN A 25 -1.45 10.36 11.61
CA ASN A 25 -1.33 11.69 11.00
C ASN A 25 -0.26 11.80 9.88
N GLU A 26 0.05 10.68 9.23
CA GLU A 26 0.99 10.63 8.12
C GLU A 26 0.30 11.18 6.86
N ASN A 27 0.73 12.34 6.38
CA ASN A 27 0.11 13.03 5.24
C ASN A 27 0.96 13.03 3.97
N ASN A 28 2.25 12.74 4.07
CA ASN A 28 3.19 12.79 2.95
C ASN A 28 2.94 11.62 1.99
N TRP A 29 2.89 10.40 2.54
CA TRP A 29 2.79 9.18 1.74
C TRP A 29 1.35 8.77 1.39
N VAL A 30 0.35 9.28 2.12
CA VAL A 30 -1.08 8.97 1.88
C VAL A 30 -1.51 9.34 0.46
N ARG A 31 -0.92 10.39 -0.13
CA ARG A 31 -1.21 10.76 -1.52
C ARG A 31 -0.84 9.66 -2.50
N GLY A 32 0.34 9.05 -2.37
CA GLY A 32 0.78 7.94 -3.21
C GLY A 32 -0.12 6.71 -3.05
N VAL A 33 -0.46 6.39 -1.80
CA VAL A 33 -1.39 5.29 -1.49
C VAL A 33 -2.79 5.52 -2.08
N ASN A 34 -3.31 6.75 -2.05
CA ASN A 34 -4.60 7.08 -2.66
C ASN A 34 -4.60 6.88 -4.18
N LEU A 35 -3.51 7.24 -4.87
CA LEU A 35 -3.38 7.01 -6.32
C LEU A 35 -3.38 5.51 -6.67
N ILE A 36 -2.75 4.69 -5.83
CA ILE A 36 -2.79 3.23 -5.98
C ILE A 36 -4.21 2.69 -5.77
N ILE A 37 -4.90 3.16 -4.72
CA ILE A 37 -6.29 2.75 -4.44
C ILE A 37 -7.21 3.11 -5.62
N GLU A 38 -7.09 4.32 -6.15
CA GLU A 38 -7.85 4.77 -7.33
C GLU A 38 -7.59 3.87 -8.54
N ALA A 39 -6.32 3.55 -8.82
CA ALA A 39 -5.95 2.67 -9.92
C ALA A 39 -6.50 1.24 -9.76
N LEU A 40 -6.73 0.77 -8.53
CA LEU A 40 -7.28 -0.58 -8.27
C LEU A 40 -8.81 -0.61 -8.19
N THR A 41 -9.47 0.55 -8.20
CA THR A 41 -10.92 0.63 -7.96
C THR A 41 -11.71 0.44 -9.26
N PRO A 42 -12.49 -0.65 -9.41
CA PRO A 42 -13.37 -0.85 -10.56
C PRO A 42 -14.54 0.16 -10.56
N PRO A 43 -15.22 0.35 -11.71
CA PRO A 43 -15.00 -0.37 -12.98
C PRO A 43 -13.89 0.24 -13.86
N ASP A 44 -13.50 1.49 -13.61
CA ASP A 44 -12.61 2.25 -14.50
C ASP A 44 -11.11 2.12 -14.14
N TYR A 45 -10.80 1.60 -12.94
CA TYR A 45 -9.43 1.39 -12.49
C TYR A 45 -8.59 2.67 -12.57
N GLY A 46 -9.16 3.82 -12.19
CA GLY A 46 -8.50 5.13 -12.32
C GLY A 46 -8.08 5.46 -13.75
N GLY A 47 -8.91 5.09 -14.73
CA GLY A 47 -8.65 5.26 -16.16
C GLY A 47 -7.65 4.27 -16.77
N LYS A 48 -7.27 3.19 -16.07
CA LYS A 48 -6.40 2.12 -16.62
C LYS A 48 -7.18 1.09 -17.45
N GLY A 49 -8.50 1.15 -17.49
CA GLY A 49 -9.35 0.35 -18.38
C GLY A 49 -9.48 -1.14 -18.06
N SER A 50 -8.51 -1.76 -17.38
CA SER A 50 -8.58 -3.17 -16.95
C SER A 50 -7.79 -3.45 -15.67
N ALA A 51 -8.16 -4.54 -14.98
CA ALA A 51 -7.42 -5.04 -13.82
C ALA A 51 -5.95 -5.40 -14.16
N ASP A 52 -5.68 -5.87 -15.38
CA ASP A 52 -4.32 -6.22 -15.82
C ASP A 52 -3.42 -4.97 -15.88
N GLU A 53 -3.92 -3.88 -16.44
CA GLU A 53 -3.20 -2.61 -16.53
C GLU A 53 -3.07 -1.93 -15.17
N ALA A 54 -4.12 -2.01 -14.35
CA ALA A 54 -4.11 -1.53 -12.97
C ALA A 54 -3.01 -2.21 -12.14
N VAL A 55 -2.96 -3.55 -12.15
CA VAL A 55 -1.98 -4.32 -11.40
C VAL A 55 -0.55 -3.97 -11.84
N ARG A 56 -0.27 -3.93 -13.16
CA ARG A 56 1.06 -3.54 -13.66
C ARG A 56 1.47 -2.13 -13.22
N TYR A 57 0.52 -1.19 -13.24
CA TYR A 57 0.76 0.17 -12.76
C TYR A 57 1.09 0.20 -11.27
N VAL A 58 0.35 -0.55 -10.45
CA VAL A 58 0.57 -0.63 -9.00
C VAL A 58 1.89 -1.29 -8.65
N GLU A 59 2.26 -2.39 -9.31
CA GLU A 59 3.54 -3.06 -9.12
C GLU A 59 4.70 -2.09 -9.33
N THR A 60 4.68 -1.33 -10.43
CA THR A 60 5.71 -0.33 -10.75
C THR A 60 5.70 0.81 -9.74
N THR A 61 4.51 1.37 -9.45
CA THR A 61 4.36 2.53 -8.57
C THR A 61 4.78 2.21 -7.14
N TYR A 62 4.37 1.08 -6.60
CA TYR A 62 4.71 0.68 -5.24
C TYR A 62 6.21 0.38 -5.10
N ARG A 63 6.82 -0.32 -6.07
CA ARG A 63 8.28 -0.54 -6.09
C ARG A 63 9.04 0.78 -6.10
N ASN A 64 8.59 1.77 -6.88
CA ASN A 64 9.20 3.10 -6.88
C ASN A 64 9.03 3.81 -5.52
N MET A 65 7.85 3.73 -4.90
CA MET A 65 7.58 4.34 -3.60
C MET A 65 8.50 3.82 -2.48
N VAL A 66 8.83 2.53 -2.51
CA VAL A 66 9.71 1.90 -1.49
C VAL A 66 11.19 1.91 -1.87
N SER A 67 11.55 2.51 -3.00
CA SER A 67 12.93 2.56 -3.47
C SER A 67 13.61 3.88 -3.11
N GLY A 68 14.86 3.81 -2.66
CA GLY A 68 15.72 4.97 -2.37
C GLY A 68 15.76 5.38 -0.90
N ASN A 69 16.61 6.37 -0.61
CA ASN A 69 16.79 6.92 0.75
C ASN A 69 15.69 7.94 1.06
N GLY A 70 15.09 7.86 2.25
CA GLY A 70 13.94 8.69 2.63
C GLY A 70 12.66 8.26 1.91
N SER A 71 12.57 7.00 1.49
CA SER A 71 11.41 6.49 0.74
C SER A 71 10.28 6.06 1.68
N PHE A 72 9.18 5.54 1.11
CA PHE A 72 8.08 5.00 1.91
C PHE A 72 8.52 3.83 2.81
N SER A 73 9.61 3.13 2.48
CA SER A 73 10.18 2.09 3.35
C SER A 73 10.57 2.61 4.73
N ASP A 74 10.93 3.89 4.81
CA ASP A 74 11.45 4.50 6.03
C ASP A 74 10.35 5.04 6.94
N PHE A 75 9.08 4.98 6.50
CA PHE A 75 7.95 5.30 7.37
C PHE A 75 7.77 4.21 8.43
N PHE A 76 7.87 4.63 9.69
CA PHE A 76 7.57 3.83 10.89
C PHE A 76 6.63 4.62 11.80
N ILE A 77 5.87 3.89 12.61
CA ILE A 77 4.98 4.47 13.61
C ILE A 77 5.80 4.78 14.85
N TRP A 78 5.76 6.03 15.33
CA TRP A 78 6.45 6.43 16.56
C TRP A 78 5.47 6.57 17.72
N ARG A 79 5.79 5.90 18.84
CA ARG A 79 5.10 6.01 20.13
C ARG A 79 6.14 6.00 21.24
N ASP A 80 5.81 6.65 22.36
CA ASP A 80 6.70 6.74 23.52
C ASP A 80 6.83 5.38 24.24
N ASP A 81 5.72 4.63 24.33
CA ASP A 81 5.73 3.28 24.86
C ASP A 81 6.31 2.28 23.84
N PHE A 82 7.29 1.49 24.29
CA PHE A 82 7.99 0.54 23.43
C PHE A 82 7.06 -0.56 22.91
N ASP A 83 6.23 -1.14 23.78
CA ASP A 83 5.36 -2.27 23.43
C ASP A 83 4.27 -1.81 22.46
N GLU A 84 3.70 -0.63 22.67
CA GLU A 84 2.75 -0.02 21.74
C GLU A 84 3.40 0.27 20.39
N ARG A 85 4.62 0.82 20.38
CA ARG A 85 5.37 1.10 19.15
C ARG A 85 5.68 -0.18 18.39
N GLU A 86 6.18 -1.20 19.08
CA GLU A 86 6.52 -2.48 18.47
C GLU A 86 5.26 -3.14 17.88
N LYS A 87 4.17 -3.17 18.63
CA LYS A 87 2.89 -3.73 18.17
C LYS A 87 2.34 -3.01 16.94
N ALA A 88 2.42 -1.68 16.92
CA ALA A 88 1.94 -0.88 15.80
C ALA A 88 2.77 -1.13 14.52
N ASN A 89 4.10 -1.16 14.65
CA ASN A 89 4.98 -1.43 13.51
C ASN A 89 4.86 -2.87 13.01
N LYS A 90 4.71 -3.87 13.89
CA LYS A 90 4.41 -5.25 13.48
C LYS A 90 3.17 -5.34 12.59
N LYS A 91 2.13 -4.56 12.91
CA LYS A 91 0.92 -4.49 12.07
C LYS A 91 1.21 -3.84 10.72
N LEU A 92 1.92 -2.71 10.72
CA LEU A 92 2.31 -2.01 9.49
C LEU A 92 3.15 -2.91 8.56
N ASP A 93 4.13 -3.61 9.13
CA ASP A 93 5.04 -4.50 8.41
C ASP A 93 4.32 -5.72 7.84
N SER A 94 3.35 -6.28 8.56
CA SER A 94 2.51 -7.37 8.06
C SER A 94 1.78 -6.94 6.78
N VAL A 95 1.11 -5.79 6.79
CA VAL A 95 0.38 -5.28 5.61
C VAL A 95 1.32 -5.03 4.44
N ARG A 96 2.49 -4.43 4.70
CA ARG A 96 3.51 -4.20 3.66
C ARG A 96 4.05 -5.49 3.06
N THR A 97 4.27 -6.50 3.90
CA THR A 97 4.74 -7.83 3.49
C THR A 97 3.69 -8.52 2.61
N ASP A 98 2.41 -8.46 2.99
CA ASP A 98 1.32 -9.03 2.20
C ASP A 98 1.19 -8.33 0.84
N ILE A 99 1.31 -7.01 0.80
CA ILE A 99 1.34 -6.24 -0.45
C ILE A 99 2.52 -6.68 -1.33
N TRP A 100 3.72 -6.78 -0.74
CA TRP A 100 4.92 -7.18 -1.49
C TRP A 100 4.78 -8.60 -2.05
N ASN A 101 4.30 -9.55 -1.25
CA ASN A 101 4.06 -10.92 -1.67
C ASN A 101 3.06 -11.00 -2.81
N LEU A 102 2.03 -10.15 -2.84
CA LEU A 102 1.11 -10.09 -3.97
C LEU A 102 1.75 -9.47 -5.21
N ILE A 103 2.61 -8.46 -5.07
CA ILE A 103 3.28 -7.77 -6.18
C ILE A 103 4.40 -8.59 -6.81
N ASP A 104 5.07 -9.46 -6.04
CA ASP A 104 6.21 -10.26 -6.51
C ASP A 104 5.82 -11.65 -7.02
N ASN A 105 4.57 -12.09 -6.77
CA ASN A 105 3.97 -13.32 -7.31
C ASN A 105 3.09 -13.05 -8.54
#